data_AF-A0A147JUG9-F1
#
_entry.id   AF-A0A147JUG9-F1
#
_cell.length_a   1.000
_cell.length_b   1.000
_cell.length_c   1.000
_cell.angle_alpha   90.00
_cell.angle_beta   90.00
_cell.angle_gamma   90.00
#
_symmetry.space_group_name_H-M   'P 1'
#
loop_
_entity.id
_entity.type
_entity.pdbx_description
1 polymer ?
#
loop_
_entity_poly.entity_id
_entity_poly.type
_entity_poly.pdbx_seq_one_letter_code
_entity_poly.pdbx_strand_id
1 'polypeptide(L)' 'MRKFLHEAKRVLAVARKPDQEEYLQVAKVAGLGILLIGFVGFVIMLISYFIQGMLAS' A
#
# COMPACT_ATOMS: atom_id res chain seq x y z
N MET A 1 -14.75 28.69 -8.62
CA MET A 1 -13.99 28.06 -7.51
C MET A 1 -14.75 27.94 -6.19
N ARG A 2 -15.37 29.00 -5.64
CA ARG A 2 -16.05 28.94 -4.33
C ARG A 2 -17.18 27.90 -4.24
N LYS A 3 -17.92 27.67 -5.33
CA LYS A 3 -18.98 26.63 -5.42
C LYS A 3 -18.42 25.21 -5.24
N PHE A 4 -17.27 24.91 -5.84
CA PHE A 4 -16.63 23.58 -5.76
C PHE A 4 -16.19 23.24 -4.32
N LEU A 5 -15.63 24.22 -3.60
CA LEU A 5 -15.26 24.04 -2.20
C LEU A 5 -16.46 23.77 -1.29
N HIS A 6 -17.61 24.40 -1.59
CA HIS A 6 -18.83 24.22 -0.81
C HIS A 6 -19.43 22.81 -1.02
N GLU A 7 -19.47 22.33 -2.26
CA GLU A 7 -19.92 20.97 -2.57
C GLU A 7 -18.97 19.91 -2.02
N ALA A 8 -17.65 20.10 -2.15
CA ALA A 8 -16.64 19.19 -1.60
C ALA A 8 -16.77 19.06 -0.07
N LYS A 9 -17.09 20.17 0.64
CA LYS A 9 -17.33 20.15 2.08
C LYS A 9 -18.54 19.30 2.47
N ARG A 10 -19.63 19.33 1.69
CA ARG A 10 -20.80 18.47 1.93
C ARG A 10 -20.47 17.00 1.71
N VAL A 11 -19.74 16.68 0.64
CA VAL A 11 -19.31 15.29 0.35
C VAL A 11 -18.42 14.75 1.47
N LEU A 12 -17.43 15.53 1.92
CA LEU A 12 -16.56 15.15 3.04
C LEU A 12 -17.30 15.01 4.37
N ALA A 13 -18.37 15.79 4.59
CA ALA A 13 -19.20 15.67 5.78
C ALA A 13 -20.12 14.44 5.78
N VAL A 14 -20.53 13.95 4.60
CA VAL A 14 -21.29 12.70 4.45
C VAL A 14 -20.37 11.47 4.43
N ALA A 15 -19.09 11.63 4.09
CA ALA A 15 -18.11 10.57 4.18
C ALA A 15 -17.94 10.10 5.63
N ARG A 16 -18.20 8.81 5.89
CA ARG A 16 -18.00 8.20 7.21
C ARG A 16 -16.51 8.19 7.52
N LYS A 17 -16.10 8.91 8.57
CA LYS A 17 -14.74 8.77 9.12
C LYS A 17 -14.60 7.33 9.63
N PRO A 18 -13.58 6.57 9.17
CA PRO A 18 -13.40 5.20 9.65
C PRO A 18 -13.12 5.21 11.14
N ASP A 19 -13.63 4.20 11.84
CA ASP A 19 -13.28 3.98 13.24
C ASP A 19 -11.79 3.58 13.35
N GLN A 20 -11.17 3.82 14.51
CA GLN A 20 -9.78 3.43 14.72
C GLN A 20 -9.59 1.91 14.58
N GLU A 21 -10.58 1.11 14.98
CA GLU A 21 -10.53 -0.34 14.83
C GLU A 21 -10.61 -0.78 13.37
N GLU A 22 -11.55 -0.24 12.59
CA GLU A 22 -11.67 -0.50 11.14
C GLU A 22 -10.36 -0.10 10.41
N TYR A 23 -9.79 1.06 10.75
CA TYR A 23 -8.53 1.51 10.17
C TYR A 23 -7.38 0.54 10.46
N LEU A 24 -7.25 0.10 11.72
CA LEU A 24 -6.20 -0.82 12.12
C LEU A 24 -6.35 -2.21 11.48
N GLN A 25 -7.58 -2.69 11.30
CA GLN A 25 -7.83 -3.96 10.59
C GLN A 25 -7.39 -3.87 9.13
N VAL A 26 -7.79 -2.82 8.42
CA VAL A 26 -7.39 -2.60 7.03
C VAL A 26 -5.87 -2.42 6.92
N ALA A 27 -5.27 -1.64 7.81
CA ALA A 27 -3.82 -1.41 7.84
C ALA A 27 -3.03 -2.71 8.07
N LYS A 28 -3.49 -3.59 8.96
CA LYS A 28 -2.85 -4.90 9.22
C LYS A 28 -2.90 -5.80 7.98
N VAL A 29 -4.06 -5.89 7.32
CA VAL A 29 -4.24 -6.71 6.12
C VAL A 29 -3.42 -6.15 4.96
N ALA A 30 -3.45 -4.84 4.74
CA ALA A 30 -2.65 -4.17 3.72
C ALA A 30 -1.14 -4.34 3.98
N GLY A 31 -0.71 -4.18 5.23
CA GLY A 31 0.68 -4.39 5.64
C GLY A 31 1.16 -5.82 5.38
N LEU A 32 0.33 -6.82 5.67
CA LEU A 32 0.61 -8.23 5.35
C LEU A 32 0.75 -8.46 3.84
N GLY A 33 -0.13 -7.86 3.03
CA GLY A 33 -0.06 -7.96 1.57
C GLY A 33 1.21 -7.34 1.00
N ILE A 34 1.58 -6.14 1.45
CA ILE A 34 2.80 -5.45 1.02
C ILE A 34 4.04 -6.26 1.43
N LEU A 35 4.07 -6.80 2.64
CA LEU A 35 5.19 -7.60 3.12
C LEU A 35 5.36 -8.89 2.32
N LEU A 36 4.27 -9.59 2.01
CA LEU A 36 4.30 -10.80 1.19
C LEU A 36 4.79 -10.52 -0.23
N ILE A 37 4.21 -9.53 -0.91
CA ILE A 37 4.58 -9.17 -2.29
C ILE A 37 6.03 -8.67 -2.34
N GLY A 38 6.43 -7.83 -1.38
CA GLY A 38 7.80 -7.34 -1.26
C GLY A 38 8.80 -8.46 -1.00
N PHE A 39 8.46 -9.43 -0.15
CA PHE A 39 9.31 -10.58 0.13
C PHE A 39 9.49 -11.46 -1.10
N VAL A 40 8.42 -11.75 -1.85
CA VAL A 40 8.50 -12.53 -3.09
C VAL A 40 9.39 -11.82 -4.12
N GLY A 41 9.21 -10.51 -4.31
CA GLY A 41 10.06 -9.72 -5.21
C GLY A 41 11.53 -9.70 -4.76
N PHE A 42 11.77 -9.58 -3.45
CA PHE A 42 13.10 -9.61 -2.86
C PHE A 42 13.81 -10.95 -3.11
N VAL A 43 13.13 -12.08 -2.92
CA VAL A 43 13.68 -13.41 -3.17
C VAL A 43 14.04 -13.59 -4.65
N ILE A 44 13.18 -13.15 -5.57
CA ILE A 44 13.46 -13.20 -7.02
C ILE A 44 14.71 -12.37 -7.37
N MET A 45 14.83 -11.17 -6.81
CA MET A 45 16.00 -10.31 -7.03
C MET A 45 17.28 -10.95 -6.49
N LEU A 46 17.22 -11.55 -5.30
CA LEU A 46 18.37 -12.20 -4.66
C LEU A 46 18.87 -13.39 -5.52
N ILE A 47 17.94 -14.21 -6.01
CA ILE A 47 18.27 -15.33 -6.91
C ILE A 47 18.85 -14.80 -8.23
N SER A 48 18.26 -13.76 -8.81
CA SER A 48 18.77 -13.15 -10.04
C SER A 48 20.19 -12.60 -9.88
N TYR A 49 20.47 -11.93 -8.76
CA TYR A 49 21.79 -11.41 -8.44
C TYR A 49 22.82 -12.52 -8.26
N PHE A 50 22.44 -13.60 -7.56
CA PHE A 50 23.31 -14.76 -7.37
C PHE A 50 23.67 -15.45 -8.69
N ILE A 51 22.69 -15.62 -9.58
CA ILE A 51 22.90 -16.20 -10.92
C ILE A 51 23.77 -15.29 -11.78
N GLN A 52 23.51 -13.98 -11.80
CA GLN A 52 24.34 -13.03 -12.55
C GLN A 52 25.77 -12.97 -12.02
N GLY A 53 25.95 -13.02 -10.68
CA GLY A 53 27.26 -13.06 -10.06
C GLY A 53 28.07 -14.30 -10.47
N MET A 54 27.43 -15.47 -10.59
CA MET A 54 28.05 -16.70 -11.09
C MET A 54 28.35 -16.67 -12.59
N LEU A 55 27.57 -15.94 -13.40
CA LEU A 55 27.78 -15.83 -14.85
C LEU A 55 28.81 -14.77 -15.24
N ALA A 56 29.07 -13.79 -14.36
CA ALA A 56 30.02 -12.69 -14.58
C ALA A 56 31.45 -12.98 -14.08
N SER A 57 31.64 -14.10 -13.36
CA SER A 57 32.93 -14.67 -12.96
C SER A 57 33.40 -15.73 -13.93
#